data_AF-A0AAQ3GCB9-F1
#
_entry.id   AF-A0AAQ3GCB9-F1
#
_cell.length_a   1.000
_cell.length_b   1.000
_cell.length_c   1.000
_cell.angle_alpha   90.00
_cell.angle_beta   90.00
_cell.angle_gamma   90.00
#
_symmetry.space_group_name_H-M   'P 1'
#
loop_
_entity.id
_entity.type
_entity.pdbx_description
1 polymer ?
#
loop_
_entity_poly.entity_id
_entity_poly.type
_entity_poly.pdbx_seq_one_letter_code
_entity_poly.pdbx_strand_id
1 'polypeptide(L)'
;MKQEDQLPAMSEAALVEVLSNSLYPGAEKNSVVMVLAYCQAAHLDPMLKPVHIVPIWNTKAKKMQDTVMPGIGLYRIQAARTGQYAGISDPEYGPPITAKLGGVDVTYPEWCRVTVKRQMSNGLVAEFTANERWLENYATAGKDTIAPNTMWKRRAFAQLAKCAEAQALRKAFPEVGSAPTADEMEGKTFEEAPRDVSPQRQQEPEPEALPPYSDDLLKENIAKWQPLVDANRTSPEHLIATISSKYTLSPAQIEKIQNLKAIDGDAA
;
A
#
# COMPACT_ATOMS: atom_id res chain seq x y z
N MET A 1 29.08 -40.64 -5.22
CA MET A 1 27.84 -40.01 -4.69
C MET A 1 28.16 -39.44 -3.33
N LYS A 2 28.28 -38.11 -3.22
CA LYS A 2 28.33 -37.46 -1.90
C LYS A 2 26.89 -37.45 -1.38
N GLN A 3 26.68 -38.01 -0.19
CA GLN A 3 25.45 -37.80 0.57
C GLN A 3 25.30 -36.30 0.77
N GLU A 4 24.27 -35.72 0.15
CA GLU A 4 23.75 -34.42 0.58
C GLU A 4 23.20 -34.63 1.99
N ASP A 5 23.87 -34.00 2.94
CA ASP A 5 23.48 -33.96 4.34
C ASP A 5 22.16 -33.16 4.41
N GLN A 6 21.02 -33.86 4.30
CA GLN A 6 19.70 -33.26 4.46
C GLN A 6 19.53 -32.91 5.94
N LEU A 7 20.00 -31.73 6.31
CA LEU A 7 19.55 -31.04 7.51
C LEU A 7 18.01 -31.03 7.51
N PRO A 8 17.34 -31.39 8.61
CA PRO A 8 15.88 -31.35 8.66
C PRO A 8 15.43 -29.91 8.38
N ALA A 9 14.63 -29.73 7.32
CA ALA A 9 14.06 -28.44 6.99
C ALA A 9 13.19 -27.99 8.16
N MET A 10 13.57 -26.86 8.78
CA MET A 10 12.81 -26.27 9.87
C MET A 10 11.41 -25.89 9.35
N SER A 11 10.37 -26.14 10.14
CA SER A 11 9.01 -25.74 9.74
C SER A 11 8.91 -24.22 9.60
N GLU A 12 8.03 -23.73 8.73
CA GLU A 12 7.81 -22.30 8.56
C GLU A 12 7.42 -21.62 9.88
N ALA A 13 6.59 -22.27 10.69
CA ALA A 13 6.20 -21.77 12.01
C ALA A 13 7.40 -21.58 12.95
N ALA A 14 8.32 -22.55 12.98
CA ALA A 14 9.54 -22.44 13.77
C ALA A 14 10.50 -21.37 13.21
N LEU A 15 10.57 -21.22 11.89
CA LEU A 15 11.35 -20.16 11.26
C LEU A 15 10.80 -18.76 11.61
N VAL A 16 9.48 -18.58 11.55
CA VAL A 16 8.84 -17.33 11.97
C VAL A 16 9.17 -17.01 13.42
N GLU A 17 9.15 -17.99 14.31
CA GLU A 17 9.49 -17.80 15.72
C GLU A 17 10.95 -17.36 15.91
N VAL A 18 11.89 -18.05 15.25
CA VAL A 18 13.32 -17.70 15.28
C VAL A 18 13.55 -16.29 14.74
N LEU A 19 12.97 -15.96 13.59
CA LEU A 19 13.14 -14.65 12.96
C LEU A 19 12.52 -13.53 13.79
N SER A 20 11.34 -13.76 14.38
CA SER A 20 10.67 -12.79 15.26
C SER A 20 11.51 -12.49 16.50
N ASN A 21 12.14 -13.50 17.10
CA ASN A 21 12.90 -13.32 18.33
C ASN A 21 14.32 -12.78 18.10
N SER A 22 14.95 -13.13 16.98
CA SER A 22 16.37 -12.82 16.74
C SER A 22 16.57 -11.64 15.78
N LEU A 23 15.96 -11.69 14.59
CA LEU A 23 16.27 -10.76 13.50
C LEU A 23 15.28 -9.58 13.44
N TYR A 24 14.04 -9.79 13.87
CA TYR A 24 12.94 -8.82 13.84
C TYR A 24 12.24 -8.67 15.20
N PRO A 25 12.98 -8.39 16.29
CA PRO A 25 12.40 -8.26 17.62
C PRO A 25 11.36 -7.13 17.65
N GLY A 26 10.17 -7.46 18.17
CA GLY A 26 9.05 -6.52 18.32
C GLY A 26 8.20 -6.30 17.06
N ALA A 27 8.51 -6.97 15.95
CA ALA A 27 7.66 -6.94 14.76
C ALA A 27 6.41 -7.81 14.93
N GLU A 28 5.33 -7.45 14.24
CA GLU A 28 4.13 -8.30 14.17
C GLU A 28 4.47 -9.63 13.48
N LYS A 29 3.89 -10.75 13.98
CA LYS A 29 4.15 -12.08 13.39
C LYS A 29 3.85 -12.12 11.90
N ASN A 30 2.77 -11.46 11.48
CA ASN A 30 2.39 -11.39 10.07
C ASN A 30 3.41 -10.61 9.22
N SER A 31 4.10 -9.61 9.80
CA SER A 31 5.18 -8.89 9.12
C SER A 31 6.39 -9.79 8.87
N VAL A 32 6.69 -10.72 9.78
CA VAL A 32 7.75 -11.73 9.59
C VAL A 32 7.35 -12.75 8.51
N VAL A 33 6.07 -13.13 8.44
CA VAL A 33 5.56 -13.96 7.33
C VAL A 33 5.72 -13.21 5.99
N MET A 34 5.45 -11.91 5.95
CA MET A 34 5.69 -11.10 4.74
C MET A 34 7.18 -11.07 4.34
N VAL A 35 8.11 -11.02 5.32
CA VAL A 35 9.55 -11.13 5.05
C VAL A 35 9.89 -12.48 4.41
N LEU A 36 9.32 -13.59 4.91
CA LEU A 36 9.53 -14.91 4.34
C LEU A 36 9.02 -15.00 2.90
N ALA A 37 7.79 -14.52 2.66
CA ALA A 37 7.21 -14.47 1.32
C ALA A 37 8.06 -13.63 0.35
N TYR A 38 8.55 -12.47 0.80
CA TYR A 38 9.46 -11.62 0.02
C TYR A 38 10.76 -12.36 -0.33
N CYS A 39 11.40 -12.97 0.67
CA CYS A 39 12.66 -13.68 0.46
C CYS A 39 12.49 -14.89 -0.45
N GLN A 40 11.38 -15.63 -0.32
CA GLN A 40 11.06 -16.74 -1.20
C GLN A 40 10.89 -16.30 -2.65
N ALA A 41 10.08 -15.25 -2.90
CA ALA A 41 9.84 -14.72 -4.24
C ALA A 41 11.11 -14.17 -4.91
N ALA A 42 12.02 -13.60 -4.12
CA ALA A 42 13.28 -13.02 -4.61
C ALA A 42 14.48 -13.99 -4.56
N HIS A 43 14.27 -15.25 -4.17
CA HIS A 43 15.33 -16.26 -3.98
C HIS A 43 16.46 -15.75 -3.06
N LEU A 44 16.09 -15.25 -1.89
CA LEU A 44 16.97 -14.73 -0.86
C LEU A 44 16.90 -15.59 0.40
N ASP A 45 18.01 -15.65 1.13
CA ASP A 45 18.05 -16.25 2.45
C ASP A 45 17.56 -15.23 3.51
N PRO A 46 16.44 -15.48 4.20
CA PRO A 46 15.93 -14.59 5.25
C PRO A 46 16.89 -14.48 6.44
N MET A 47 17.77 -15.46 6.68
CA MET A 47 18.75 -15.44 7.78
C MET A 47 19.86 -14.41 7.57
N LEU A 48 20.10 -14.01 6.31
CA LEU A 48 21.03 -12.93 5.98
C LEU A 48 20.41 -11.53 6.15
N LYS A 49 19.15 -11.46 6.58
CA LYS A 49 18.40 -10.22 6.83
C LYS A 49 18.49 -9.21 5.65
N PRO A 50 18.12 -9.61 4.41
CA PRO A 50 18.19 -8.74 3.24
C PRO A 50 17.17 -7.58 3.28
N VAL A 51 16.10 -7.74 4.07
CA VAL A 51 15.03 -6.76 4.24
C VAL A 51 14.84 -6.40 5.71
N HIS A 52 14.28 -5.22 5.95
CA HIS A 52 13.94 -4.69 7.27
C HIS A 52 12.44 -4.50 7.39
N ILE A 53 11.92 -4.58 8.62
CA ILE A 53 10.55 -4.18 8.94
C ILE A 53 10.63 -2.77 9.50
N VAL A 54 10.06 -1.82 8.77
CA VAL A 54 10.05 -0.39 9.12
C VAL A 54 8.61 0.02 9.42
N PRO A 55 8.29 0.41 10.67
CA PRO A 55 6.98 0.95 11.00
C PRO A 55 6.81 2.32 10.35
N ILE A 56 5.73 2.51 9.58
CA ILE A 56 5.44 3.77 8.90
C ILE A 56 4.02 4.21 9.25
N TRP A 57 3.85 5.51 9.50
CA TRP A 57 2.53 6.06 9.79
C TRP A 57 1.62 5.94 8.57
N ASN A 58 0.51 5.20 8.72
CA ASN A 58 -0.53 5.12 7.73
C ASN A 58 -1.65 6.10 8.07
N THR A 59 -1.80 7.18 7.30
CA THR A 59 -2.80 8.23 7.53
C THR A 59 -4.24 7.72 7.43
N LYS A 60 -4.53 6.76 6.53
CA LYS A 60 -5.87 6.18 6.36
C LYS A 60 -6.25 5.30 7.55
N ALA A 61 -5.32 4.45 7.98
CA ALA A 61 -5.52 3.55 9.12
C ALA A 61 -5.28 4.22 10.48
N LYS A 62 -4.74 5.45 10.49
CA LYS A 62 -4.37 6.24 11.68
C LYS A 62 -3.52 5.46 12.68
N LYS A 63 -2.59 4.64 12.19
CA LYS A 63 -1.67 3.84 13.00
C LYS A 63 -0.33 3.64 12.32
N MET A 64 0.69 3.29 13.10
CA MET A 64 1.93 2.75 12.56
C MET A 64 1.65 1.39 11.94
N GLN A 65 2.10 1.20 10.70
CA GLN A 65 1.98 -0.05 9.97
C GLN A 65 3.37 -0.52 9.54
N ASP A 66 3.68 -1.76 9.85
CA ASP A 66 4.90 -2.42 9.40
C ASP A 66 4.95 -2.49 7.88
N THR A 67 6.07 -2.05 7.31
CA THR A 67 6.38 -2.18 5.89
C THR A 67 7.70 -2.92 5.73
N VAL A 68 7.71 -3.95 4.87
CA VAL A 68 8.94 -4.67 4.51
C VAL A 68 9.70 -3.83 3.48
N MET A 69 10.93 -3.45 3.81
CA MET A 69 11.77 -2.58 2.98
C MET A 69 13.13 -3.23 2.70
N PRO A 70 13.67 -3.06 1.49
CA PRO A 70 15.00 -3.56 1.17
C PRO A 70 16.07 -2.83 2.00
N GLY A 71 17.06 -3.58 2.50
CA GLY A 71 18.28 -2.98 3.02
C GLY A 71 19.29 -2.76 1.90
N ILE A 72 20.31 -1.93 2.14
CA ILE A 72 21.41 -1.73 1.16
C ILE A 72 22.10 -3.05 0.77
N GLY A 73 22.16 -4.01 1.69
CA GLY A 73 22.69 -5.35 1.42
C GLY A 73 21.97 -6.08 0.29
N LEU A 74 20.66 -5.91 0.17
CA LEU A 74 19.90 -6.53 -0.91
C LEU A 74 20.26 -5.92 -2.27
N TYR A 75 20.45 -4.62 -2.37
CA TYR A 75 20.81 -3.97 -3.65
C TYR A 75 22.19 -4.42 -4.11
N ARG A 76 23.14 -4.59 -3.17
CA ARG A 76 24.46 -5.16 -3.46
C ARG A 76 24.36 -6.59 -4.00
N ILE A 77 23.56 -7.45 -3.35
CA ILE A 77 23.35 -8.84 -3.78
C ILE A 77 22.72 -8.88 -5.17
N GLN A 78 21.67 -8.10 -5.40
CA GLN A 78 20.97 -8.07 -6.67
C GLN A 78 21.86 -7.52 -7.79
N ALA A 79 22.60 -6.43 -7.56
CA ALA A 79 23.57 -5.90 -8.52
C ALA A 79 24.65 -6.95 -8.85
N ALA A 80 25.21 -7.63 -7.85
CA ALA A 80 26.20 -8.69 -8.06
C ALA A 80 25.64 -9.86 -8.89
N ARG A 81 24.39 -10.28 -8.60
CA ARG A 81 23.71 -11.37 -9.33
C ARG A 81 23.44 -11.07 -10.80
N THR A 82 23.44 -9.80 -11.22
CA THR A 82 23.32 -9.44 -12.65
C THR A 82 24.53 -9.87 -13.47
N GLY A 83 25.69 -10.14 -12.84
CA GLY A 83 26.96 -10.36 -13.51
C GLY A 83 27.55 -9.10 -14.17
N GLN A 84 26.89 -7.95 -14.05
CA GLN A 84 27.29 -6.68 -14.67
C GLN A 84 27.89 -5.69 -13.65
N TYR A 85 27.89 -6.03 -12.35
CA TYR A 85 28.50 -5.19 -11.33
C TYR A 85 30.02 -5.16 -11.45
N ALA A 86 30.57 -4.01 -11.83
CA ALA A 86 31.99 -3.80 -12.11
C ALA A 86 32.74 -3.07 -10.97
N GLY A 87 32.10 -2.91 -9.81
CA GLY A 87 32.69 -2.32 -8.61
C GLY A 87 32.01 -1.02 -8.17
N ILE A 88 32.57 -0.43 -7.12
CA ILE A 88 32.08 0.79 -6.47
C ILE A 88 33.27 1.59 -5.96
N SER A 89 33.15 2.92 -5.94
CA SER A 89 34.14 3.80 -5.33
C SER A 89 34.04 3.78 -3.80
N ASP A 90 35.12 4.16 -3.12
CA ASP A 90 35.00 4.61 -1.74
C ASP A 90 34.06 5.84 -1.68
N PRO A 91 33.37 6.07 -0.55
CA PRO A 91 32.58 7.28 -0.36
C PRO A 91 33.49 8.51 -0.27
N GLU A 92 33.18 9.51 -1.09
CA GLU A 92 33.80 10.83 -1.02
C GLU A 92 32.91 11.76 -0.20
N TYR A 93 33.50 12.55 0.70
CA TYR A 93 32.75 13.44 1.58
C TYR A 93 33.09 14.91 1.33
N GLY A 94 32.08 15.75 1.44
CA GLY A 94 32.25 17.19 1.60
C GLY A 94 32.86 17.56 2.94
N PRO A 95 33.17 18.86 3.14
CA PRO A 95 33.71 19.36 4.40
C PRO A 95 32.82 18.99 5.59
N PRO A 96 33.40 18.68 6.76
CA PRO A 96 32.64 18.46 7.98
C PRO A 96 32.02 19.79 8.45
N ILE A 97 30.74 19.74 8.81
CA ILE A 97 29.99 20.85 9.40
C ILE A 97 29.59 20.45 10.82
N THR A 98 29.89 21.31 11.80
CA THR A 98 29.39 21.17 13.16
C THR A 98 28.24 22.14 13.37
N ALA A 99 27.07 21.62 13.76
CA ALA A 99 25.88 22.42 14.03
C ALA A 99 25.15 21.92 15.26
N LYS A 100 24.39 22.82 15.90
CA LYS A 100 23.46 22.48 16.98
C LYS A 100 22.06 22.36 16.40
N LEU A 101 21.55 21.13 16.26
CA LEU A 101 20.23 20.82 15.72
C LEU A 101 19.33 20.31 16.85
N GLY A 102 18.22 21.03 17.11
CA GLY A 102 17.29 20.68 18.18
C GLY A 102 17.96 20.58 19.56
N GLY A 103 18.93 21.46 19.83
CA GLY A 103 19.73 21.47 21.07
C GLY A 103 20.90 20.48 21.11
N VAL A 104 21.04 19.61 20.11
CA VAL A 104 22.08 18.57 20.04
C VAL A 104 23.21 19.01 19.12
N ASP A 105 24.45 18.96 19.62
CA ASP A 105 25.64 19.16 18.78
C ASP A 105 25.92 17.89 17.96
N VAL A 106 26.11 18.07 16.64
CA VAL A 106 26.41 17.01 15.69
C VAL A 106 27.42 17.51 14.65
N THR A 107 28.36 16.64 14.28
CA THR A 107 29.29 16.86 13.17
C THR A 107 28.96 15.90 12.04
N TYR A 108 28.73 16.42 10.84
CA TYR A 108 28.31 15.65 9.67
C TYR A 108 28.98 16.17 8.39
N PRO A 109 29.12 15.35 7.33
CA PRO A 109 29.61 15.85 6.05
C PRO A 109 28.54 16.71 5.36
N GLU A 110 28.91 17.80 4.70
CA GLU A 110 27.95 18.57 3.90
C GLU A 110 27.26 17.70 2.83
N TRP A 111 28.03 16.81 2.21
CA TRP A 111 27.58 15.90 1.18
C TRP A 111 28.38 14.59 1.18
N CYS A 112 27.82 13.54 0.59
CA CYS A 112 28.52 12.29 0.31
C CYS A 112 28.28 11.87 -1.13
N ARG A 113 29.34 11.46 -1.82
CA ARG A 113 29.30 11.00 -3.20
C ARG A 113 29.81 9.57 -3.31
N VAL A 114 29.08 8.74 -4.05
CA VAL A 114 29.43 7.34 -4.32
C VAL A 114 29.18 7.03 -5.79
N THR A 115 30.09 6.29 -6.42
CA THR A 115 30.00 5.90 -7.83
C THR A 115 29.98 4.39 -7.97
N VAL A 116 28.93 3.86 -8.59
CA VAL A 116 28.81 2.44 -8.95
C VAL A 116 29.20 2.25 -10.41
N LYS A 117 29.98 1.21 -10.68
CA LYS A 117 30.42 0.84 -12.03
C LYS A 117 29.63 -0.35 -12.54
N ARG A 118 29.11 -0.25 -13.76
CA ARG A 118 28.37 -1.33 -14.43
C ARG A 118 28.98 -1.65 -15.78
N GLN A 119 29.22 -2.93 -16.04
CA GLN A 119 29.57 -3.43 -17.36
C GLN A 119 28.33 -3.46 -18.25
N MET A 120 28.40 -2.73 -19.35
CA MET A 120 27.34 -2.62 -20.35
C MET A 120 27.44 -3.77 -21.36
N SER A 121 26.36 -4.02 -22.10
CA SER A 121 26.29 -5.10 -23.10
C SER A 121 27.34 -4.99 -24.22
N ASN A 122 27.83 -3.79 -24.50
CA ASN A 122 28.90 -3.52 -25.46
C ASN A 122 30.32 -3.68 -24.87
N GLY A 123 30.45 -4.16 -23.63
CA GLY A 123 31.72 -4.37 -22.94
C GLY A 123 32.32 -3.12 -22.27
N LEU A 124 31.74 -1.94 -22.48
CA LEU A 124 32.17 -0.72 -21.79
C LEU A 124 31.76 -0.75 -20.31
N VAL A 125 32.53 -0.06 -19.47
CA VAL A 125 32.16 0.17 -18.07
C VAL A 125 31.60 1.58 -17.94
N ALA A 126 30.32 1.68 -17.60
CA ALA A 126 29.66 2.94 -17.29
C ALA A 126 29.72 3.23 -15.79
N GLU A 127 29.79 4.52 -15.44
CA GLU A 127 29.85 5.00 -14.06
C GLU A 127 28.56 5.75 -13.71
N PHE A 128 27.97 5.39 -12.58
CA PHE A 128 26.72 5.96 -12.09
C PHE A 128 26.94 6.54 -10.70
N THR A 129 26.88 7.86 -10.61
CA THR A 129 27.22 8.59 -9.40
C THR A 129 25.96 9.13 -8.69
N ALA A 130 25.93 8.98 -7.38
CA ALA A 130 24.98 9.63 -6.49
C ALA A 130 25.70 10.62 -5.58
N ASN A 131 25.05 11.75 -5.30
CA ASN A 131 25.53 12.76 -4.38
C ASN A 131 24.36 13.15 -3.47
N GLU A 132 24.50 12.85 -2.19
CA GLU A 132 23.47 13.07 -1.18
C GLU A 132 23.90 14.17 -0.21
N ARG A 133 22.95 15.01 0.18
CA ARG A 133 23.17 16.07 1.19
C ARG A 133 22.70 15.59 2.54
N TRP A 134 23.53 15.79 3.58
CA TRP A 134 23.20 15.28 4.92
C TRP A 134 21.90 15.86 5.45
N LEU A 135 21.72 17.18 5.32
CA LEU A 135 20.53 17.91 5.80
C LEU A 135 19.23 17.48 5.12
N GLU A 136 19.29 16.88 3.94
CA GLU A 136 18.11 16.36 3.21
C GLU A 136 17.79 14.90 3.60
N ASN A 137 18.75 14.18 4.18
CA ASN A 137 18.65 12.74 4.37
C ASN A 137 18.48 12.30 5.83
N TYR A 138 19.01 13.06 6.79
CA TYR A 138 19.05 12.60 8.17
C TYR A 138 17.67 12.38 8.78
N ALA A 139 17.55 11.31 9.56
CA ALA A 139 16.33 11.02 10.33
C ALA A 139 16.33 11.81 11.65
N THR A 140 15.19 12.43 11.97
CA THR A 140 15.01 13.11 13.26
C THR A 140 14.67 12.13 14.37
N ALA A 141 14.92 12.52 15.63
CA ALA A 141 14.60 11.71 16.81
C ALA A 141 13.09 11.56 17.05
N GLY A 142 12.27 12.36 16.38
CA GLY A 142 10.81 12.34 16.46
C GLY A 142 10.20 13.38 15.54
N LYS A 143 8.87 13.33 15.38
CA LYS A 143 8.13 14.19 14.46
C LYS A 143 8.25 15.69 14.78
N ASP A 144 8.29 16.04 16.07
CA ASP A 144 8.23 17.43 16.54
C ASP A 144 9.62 18.01 16.85
N THR A 145 10.69 17.40 16.35
CA THR A 145 12.06 17.85 16.58
C THR A 145 12.89 17.80 15.32
N ILE A 146 13.82 18.75 15.18
CA ILE A 146 14.86 18.75 14.16
C ILE A 146 16.16 18.08 14.65
N ALA A 147 16.19 17.60 15.91
CA ALA A 147 17.35 16.88 16.42
C ALA A 147 17.49 15.53 15.68
N PRO A 148 18.70 15.14 15.23
CA PRO A 148 18.91 13.84 14.61
C PRO A 148 18.67 12.70 15.61
N ASN A 149 18.26 11.54 15.11
CA ASN A 149 18.13 10.35 15.93
C ASN A 149 19.51 9.80 16.39
N THR A 150 19.50 8.78 17.26
CA THR A 150 20.73 8.18 17.82
C THR A 150 21.71 7.68 16.75
N MET A 151 21.21 7.08 15.66
CA MET A 151 22.05 6.55 14.59
C MET A 151 22.70 7.66 13.76
N TRP A 152 21.91 8.66 13.35
CA TRP A 152 22.40 9.81 12.57
C TRP A 152 23.32 10.73 13.38
N LYS A 153 23.14 10.81 14.70
CA LYS A 153 24.09 11.48 15.60
C LYS A 153 25.42 10.72 15.70
N ARG A 154 25.38 9.40 15.88
CA ARG A 154 26.58 8.58 16.15
C ARG A 154 27.38 8.24 14.89
N ARG A 155 26.72 8.06 13.75
CA ARG A 155 27.33 7.56 12.51
C ARG A 155 26.98 8.44 11.31
N ALA A 156 26.96 9.76 11.48
CA ALA A 156 26.54 10.72 10.45
C ALA A 156 27.11 10.47 9.05
N PHE A 157 28.44 10.23 8.96
CA PHE A 157 29.12 9.95 7.69
C PHE A 157 28.70 8.60 7.08
N ALA A 158 28.73 7.54 7.88
CA ALA A 158 28.42 6.19 7.39
C ALA A 158 26.94 6.04 6.99
N GLN A 159 26.03 6.74 7.66
CA GLN A 159 24.61 6.75 7.30
C GLN A 159 24.41 7.44 5.94
N LEU A 160 25.02 8.60 5.72
CA LEU A 160 24.92 9.28 4.44
C LEU A 160 25.55 8.48 3.29
N ALA A 161 26.68 7.82 3.54
CA ALA A 161 27.32 6.95 2.56
C ALA A 161 26.42 5.81 2.09
N LYS A 162 25.64 5.21 3.00
CA LYS A 162 24.66 4.18 2.62
C LYS A 162 23.54 4.73 1.75
N CYS A 163 23.03 5.93 2.05
CA CYS A 163 22.01 6.57 1.22
C CYS A 163 22.56 6.86 -0.19
N ALA A 164 23.78 7.42 -0.27
CA ALA A 164 24.45 7.68 -1.55
C ALA A 164 24.68 6.38 -2.34
N GLU A 165 25.15 5.32 -1.70
CA GLU A 165 25.32 4.02 -2.34
C GLU A 165 23.99 3.42 -2.82
N ALA A 166 22.93 3.50 -2.02
CA ALA A 166 21.60 3.03 -2.40
C ALA A 166 21.13 3.74 -3.66
N GLN A 167 21.24 5.07 -3.72
CA GLN A 167 20.86 5.85 -4.90
C GLN A 167 21.74 5.54 -6.11
N ALA A 168 23.05 5.35 -5.93
CA ALA A 168 23.97 4.99 -7.02
C ALA A 168 23.64 3.60 -7.60
N LEU A 169 23.33 2.61 -6.75
CA LEU A 169 22.90 1.29 -7.18
C LEU A 169 21.59 1.34 -7.96
N ARG A 170 20.61 2.14 -7.53
CA ARG A 170 19.35 2.35 -8.26
C ARG A 170 19.57 3.00 -9.63
N LYS A 171 20.50 3.96 -9.72
CA LYS A 171 20.90 4.58 -11.00
C LYS A 171 21.55 3.57 -11.94
N ALA A 172 22.47 2.76 -11.42
CA ALA A 172 23.21 1.78 -12.21
C ALA A 172 22.33 0.59 -12.63
N PHE A 173 21.43 0.15 -11.76
CA PHE A 173 20.61 -1.06 -11.92
C PHE A 173 19.14 -0.73 -11.61
N PRO A 174 18.40 -0.10 -12.52
CA PRO A 174 17.02 0.34 -12.23
C PRO A 174 16.03 -0.81 -11.95
N GLU A 175 16.31 -2.01 -12.45
CA GLU A 175 15.55 -3.23 -12.11
C GLU A 175 15.87 -3.76 -10.70
N VAL A 176 16.95 -3.27 -10.10
CA VAL A 176 17.40 -3.56 -8.74
C VAL A 176 17.03 -2.38 -7.85
N GLY A 177 15.97 -2.54 -7.07
CA GLY A 177 15.69 -1.61 -5.98
C GLY A 177 14.89 -0.37 -6.35
N SER A 178 13.79 -0.51 -7.08
CA SER A 178 12.87 0.61 -7.33
C SER A 178 12.31 1.26 -6.04
N ALA A 179 12.22 0.49 -4.95
CA ALA A 179 11.78 0.99 -3.64
C ALA A 179 12.86 1.85 -2.95
N PRO A 180 12.50 2.75 -2.04
CA PRO A 180 13.48 3.34 -1.13
C PRO A 180 13.99 2.27 -0.15
N THR A 181 15.26 2.34 0.24
CA THR A 181 15.81 1.43 1.26
C THR A 181 15.34 1.79 2.66
N ALA A 182 15.39 0.82 3.57
CA ALA A 182 15.13 1.06 4.99
C ALA A 182 16.06 2.14 5.57
N ASP A 183 17.31 2.21 5.11
CA ASP A 183 18.27 3.23 5.51
C ASP A 183 17.84 4.65 5.06
N GLU A 184 17.16 4.78 3.92
CA GLU A 184 16.64 6.06 3.39
C GLU A 184 15.30 6.48 4.01
N MET A 185 14.50 5.52 4.48
CA MET A 185 13.15 5.74 5.04
C MET A 185 13.13 5.87 6.56
N GLU A 186 14.28 5.73 7.23
CA GLU A 186 14.36 5.89 8.68
C GLU A 186 13.78 7.24 9.11
N GLY A 187 12.75 7.23 9.97
CA GLY A 187 12.09 8.44 10.44
C GLY A 187 11.26 9.22 9.40
N LYS A 188 11.16 8.74 8.16
CA LYS A 188 10.35 9.37 7.12
C LYS A 188 8.95 8.76 7.07
N THR A 189 7.95 9.61 6.82
CA THR A 189 6.61 9.17 6.45
C THR A 189 6.53 9.06 4.93
N PHE A 190 5.76 8.11 4.40
CA PHE A 190 5.35 8.23 3.00
C PHE A 190 4.52 9.50 2.87
N GLU A 191 5.01 10.47 2.09
CA GLU A 191 4.12 11.49 1.53
C GLU A 191 3.08 10.77 0.67
N GLU A 192 1.86 11.31 0.67
CA GLU A 192 0.65 10.70 0.12
C GLU A 192 0.91 9.77 -1.07
N ALA A 193 0.46 8.51 -0.97
CA ALA A 193 0.42 7.58 -2.09
C ALA A 193 -0.03 8.33 -3.35
N PRO A 194 0.57 8.07 -4.54
CA PRO A 194 0.27 8.81 -5.76
C PRO A 194 -1.24 8.95 -5.88
N ARG A 195 -1.70 10.21 -5.98
CA ARG A 195 -3.12 10.51 -6.19
C ARG A 195 -3.58 9.61 -7.32
N ASP A 196 -4.53 8.75 -7.03
CA ASP A 196 -5.17 7.93 -8.03
C ASP A 196 -5.88 8.88 -9.00
N VAL A 197 -5.22 9.17 -10.12
CA VAL A 197 -5.75 9.97 -11.24
C VAL A 197 -6.54 9.11 -12.21
N SER A 198 -6.82 7.85 -11.84
CA SER A 198 -7.91 7.13 -12.50
C SER A 198 -9.14 8.01 -12.37
N PRO A 199 -9.87 8.31 -13.47
CA PRO A 199 -11.15 8.98 -13.34
C PRO A 199 -11.94 8.17 -12.32
N GLN A 200 -12.26 8.79 -11.19
CA GLN A 200 -13.18 8.19 -10.24
C GLN A 200 -14.39 7.82 -11.07
N ARG A 201 -14.62 6.50 -11.22
CA ARG A 201 -15.93 6.03 -11.64
C ARG A 201 -16.85 6.67 -10.62
N GLN A 202 -17.61 7.68 -11.06
CA GLN A 202 -18.71 8.19 -10.25
C GLN A 202 -19.43 6.93 -9.79
N GLN A 203 -19.47 6.71 -8.48
CA GLN A 203 -20.39 5.75 -7.94
C GLN A 203 -21.74 6.18 -8.52
N GLU A 204 -22.26 5.40 -9.46
CA GLU A 204 -23.68 5.48 -9.77
C GLU A 204 -24.37 5.38 -8.41
N PRO A 205 -25.21 6.36 -8.04
CA PRO A 205 -25.88 6.30 -6.77
C PRO A 205 -26.56 4.95 -6.66
N GLU A 206 -26.20 4.22 -5.61
CA GLU A 206 -26.89 3.00 -5.20
C GLU A 206 -28.38 3.32 -5.19
N PRO A 207 -29.23 2.56 -5.91
CA PRO A 207 -30.62 2.94 -6.07
C PRO A 207 -31.26 3.07 -4.69
N GLU A 208 -31.65 4.29 -4.32
CA GLU A 208 -32.38 4.58 -3.10
C GLU A 208 -33.58 3.62 -3.06
N ALA A 209 -33.67 2.81 -1.99
CA ALA A 209 -34.79 1.91 -1.80
C ALA A 209 -36.10 2.70 -1.89
N LEU A 210 -36.96 2.32 -2.83
CA LEU A 210 -38.23 3.02 -3.08
C LEU A 210 -39.05 3.12 -1.78
N PRO A 211 -39.57 4.30 -1.44
CA PRO A 211 -40.34 4.47 -0.21
C PRO A 211 -41.57 3.57 -0.18
N PRO A 212 -42.04 3.14 1.00
CA PRO A 212 -43.27 2.34 1.10
C PRO A 212 -44.48 3.15 0.66
N TYR A 213 -45.37 2.50 -0.10
CA TYR A 213 -46.64 3.09 -0.51
C TYR A 213 -47.59 3.15 0.69
N SER A 214 -48.12 4.33 1.02
CA SER A 214 -48.96 4.48 2.21
C SER A 214 -50.38 3.94 1.99
N ASP A 215 -50.98 3.39 3.05
CA ASP A 215 -52.34 2.85 3.00
C ASP A 215 -53.41 3.93 2.72
N ASP A 216 -53.13 5.19 3.07
CA ASP A 216 -54.03 6.30 2.80
C ASP A 216 -54.05 6.66 1.31
N LEU A 217 -52.86 6.69 0.66
CA LEU A 217 -52.76 6.87 -0.79
C LEU A 217 -53.39 5.71 -1.56
N LEU A 218 -53.31 4.48 -1.01
CA LEU A 218 -53.97 3.32 -1.61
C LEU A 218 -55.50 3.48 -1.60
N LYS A 219 -56.09 3.87 -0.46
CA LYS A 219 -57.54 4.06 -0.36
C LYS A 219 -58.05 5.15 -1.31
N GLU A 220 -57.34 6.28 -1.39
CA GLU A 220 -57.74 7.37 -2.27
C GLU A 220 -57.70 6.95 -3.75
N ASN A 221 -56.65 6.23 -4.15
CA ASN A 221 -56.47 5.88 -5.56
C ASN A 221 -57.30 4.67 -6.00
N ILE A 222 -57.64 3.73 -5.11
CA ILE A 222 -58.60 2.65 -5.41
C ILE A 222 -59.94 3.22 -5.87
N ALA A 223 -60.45 4.28 -5.23
CA ALA A 223 -61.71 4.92 -5.64
C ALA A 223 -61.65 5.50 -7.06
N LYS A 224 -60.46 5.90 -7.53
CA LYS A 224 -60.23 6.41 -8.89
C LYS A 224 -60.01 5.29 -9.90
N TRP A 225 -59.39 4.18 -9.48
CA TRP A 225 -59.06 3.06 -10.35
C TRP A 225 -60.23 2.12 -10.60
N GLN A 226 -61.11 1.91 -9.62
CA GLN A 226 -62.28 1.03 -9.75
C GLN A 226 -63.10 1.29 -11.04
N PRO A 227 -63.55 2.53 -11.35
CA PRO A 227 -64.32 2.77 -12.59
C PRO A 227 -63.50 2.59 -13.88
N LEU A 228 -62.17 2.71 -13.81
CA LEU A 228 -61.29 2.47 -14.96
C LEU A 228 -61.03 0.99 -15.20
N VAL A 229 -60.99 0.19 -14.13
CA VAL A 229 -60.93 -1.27 -14.20
C VAL A 229 -62.25 -1.82 -14.70
N ASP A 230 -63.38 -1.31 -14.18
CA ASP A 230 -64.73 -1.69 -14.66
C ASP A 230 -64.93 -1.37 -16.15
N ALA A 231 -64.34 -0.28 -16.64
CA ALA A 231 -64.37 0.10 -18.05
C ALA A 231 -63.30 -0.60 -18.93
N ASN A 232 -62.56 -1.59 -18.40
CA ASN A 232 -61.45 -2.27 -19.07
C ASN A 232 -60.36 -1.33 -19.64
N ARG A 233 -60.19 -0.14 -19.05
CA ARG A 233 -59.19 0.86 -19.47
C ARG A 233 -57.85 0.69 -18.76
N THR A 234 -57.82 -0.04 -17.66
CA THR A 234 -56.61 -0.44 -16.93
C THR A 234 -56.85 -1.78 -16.25
N SER A 235 -55.77 -2.48 -15.88
CA SER A 235 -55.85 -3.72 -15.11
C SER A 235 -55.13 -3.61 -13.76
N PRO A 236 -55.48 -4.42 -12.77
CA PRO A 236 -54.75 -4.51 -11.50
C PRO A 236 -53.24 -4.72 -11.67
N GLU A 237 -52.82 -5.55 -12.62
CA GLU A 237 -51.40 -5.83 -12.90
C GLU A 237 -50.68 -4.58 -13.40
N HIS A 238 -51.34 -3.81 -14.27
CA HIS A 238 -50.80 -2.54 -14.77
C HIS A 238 -50.66 -1.49 -13.67
N LEU A 239 -51.62 -1.44 -12.74
CA LEU A 239 -51.58 -0.53 -11.59
C LEU A 239 -50.44 -0.88 -10.63
N ILE A 240 -50.27 -2.17 -10.32
CA ILE A 240 -49.16 -2.66 -9.47
C ILE A 240 -47.82 -2.31 -10.10
N ALA A 241 -47.63 -2.60 -11.39
CA ALA A 241 -46.40 -2.28 -12.10
C ALA A 241 -46.09 -0.77 -12.08
N THR A 242 -47.13 0.06 -12.25
CA THR A 242 -46.99 1.52 -12.23
C THR A 242 -46.57 2.03 -10.85
N ILE A 243 -47.16 1.51 -9.77
CA ILE A 243 -46.82 1.94 -8.40
C ILE A 243 -45.43 1.42 -8.01
N SER A 244 -45.13 0.17 -8.33
CA SER A 244 -43.84 -0.47 -8.05
C SER A 244 -42.66 0.18 -8.77
N SER A 245 -42.91 1.05 -9.76
CA SER A 245 -41.86 1.88 -10.37
C SER A 245 -41.36 3.01 -9.47
N LYS A 246 -42.13 3.40 -8.44
CA LYS A 246 -41.83 4.54 -7.56
C LYS A 246 -41.96 4.24 -6.06
N TYR A 247 -42.61 3.14 -5.69
CA TYR A 247 -42.87 2.77 -4.30
C TYR A 247 -42.73 1.27 -4.07
N THR A 248 -42.50 0.85 -2.83
CA THR A 248 -42.66 -0.56 -2.42
C THR A 248 -44.09 -0.81 -1.92
N LEU A 249 -44.74 -1.87 -2.44
CA LEU A 249 -46.06 -2.30 -2.01
C LEU A 249 -45.94 -3.50 -1.06
N SER A 250 -46.73 -3.54 0.01
CA SER A 250 -46.83 -4.72 0.86
C SER A 250 -47.70 -5.81 0.21
N PRO A 251 -47.52 -7.10 0.58
CA PRO A 251 -48.35 -8.19 0.05
C PRO A 251 -49.86 -7.95 0.20
N ALA A 252 -50.29 -7.37 1.32
CA ALA A 252 -51.70 -7.04 1.57
C ALA A 252 -52.22 -5.92 0.66
N GLN A 253 -51.35 -4.98 0.25
CA GLN A 253 -51.73 -3.91 -0.69
C GLN A 253 -51.84 -4.45 -2.11
N ILE A 254 -50.93 -5.35 -2.52
CA ILE A 254 -51.00 -6.05 -3.81
C ILE A 254 -52.31 -6.83 -3.92
N GLU A 255 -52.66 -7.59 -2.89
CA GLU A 255 -53.91 -8.37 -2.85
C GLU A 255 -55.15 -7.47 -2.96
N LYS A 256 -55.15 -6.31 -2.28
CA LYS A 256 -56.25 -5.33 -2.41
C LYS A 256 -56.40 -4.79 -3.84
N ILE A 257 -55.29 -4.53 -4.53
CA ILE A 257 -55.34 -4.04 -5.92
C ILE A 257 -55.79 -5.16 -6.86
N GLN A 258 -55.31 -6.39 -6.67
CA GLN A 258 -55.72 -7.56 -7.46
C GLN A 258 -57.21 -7.89 -7.32
N ASN A 259 -57.80 -7.61 -6.16
CA ASN A 259 -59.22 -7.85 -5.89
C ASN A 259 -60.16 -6.76 -6.45
N LEU A 260 -59.64 -5.75 -7.14
CA LEU A 260 -60.47 -4.84 -7.95
C LEU A 260 -60.96 -5.63 -9.18
N LYS A 261 -62.06 -6.38 -9.03
CA LYS A 261 -62.71 -7.08 -10.15
C LYS A 261 -63.54 -6.09 -10.96
N ALA A 262 -63.51 -6.23 -12.29
CA ALA A 262 -64.49 -5.58 -13.15
C ALA A 262 -65.88 -6.16 -12.84
N ILE A 263 -66.89 -5.30 -12.70
CA ILE A 263 -68.28 -5.74 -12.74
C ILE A 263 -68.55 -6.16 -14.18
N ASP A 264 -68.62 -7.45 -14.46
CA ASP A 264 -69.10 -7.98 -15.74
C ASP A 264 -70.54 -7.50 -15.96
N GLY A 265 -70.66 -6.42 -16.73
CA GLY A 265 -71.93 -5.95 -17.27
C GLY A 265 -72.34 -6.86 -18.41
N ASP A 266 -73.24 -7.78 -18.10
CA ASP A 266 -73.96 -8.68 -19.01
C ASP A 266 -74.38 -7.93 -20.28
N ALA A 267 -73.97 -8.46 -21.43
CA ALA A 267 -74.44 -8.01 -22.73
C ALA A 267 -75.92 -8.40 -22.87
N ALA A 268 -76.79 -7.39 -22.95
CA ALA A 268 -78.13 -7.51 -23.51
C ALA A 268 -78.16 -6.84 -24.90
#